data_AF-A0A834BRK8-F1
#
_entry.id   AF-A0A834BRK8-F1
#
_cell.length_a   1.000
_cell.length_b   1.000
_cell.length_c   1.000
_cell.angle_alpha   90.00
_cell.angle_beta   90.00
_cell.angle_gamma   90.00
#
_symmetry.space_group_name_H-M   'P 1'
#
loop_
_entity.id
_entity.type
_entity.pdbx_description
1 polymer ?
#
loop_
_entity_poly.entity_id
_entity_poly.type
_entity_poly.pdbx_seq_one_letter_code
_entity_poly.pdbx_strand_id
1 'polypeptide(L)'
;MNGTSRGSIGRVMFRAPVCIRTIHPTRPPVLLRNSEDQRTLVRAVLVPFKNGLTSFNHLSEMLLSVDADIVLPGSQTFDNIRQEILKMNMYLEKSEEIASKELQSLDKETEHLTVTQGNLESQKKEMEGRLANLNTQMEGHRATLNNYSKALETERRNLRSAQSTLNDMRHKRDEAEKLRNIGIGMMFVPFGGWIAASVMIGIGQKDLDSASDQVNRAKTEVERCETQLRIYSQQVSVYEALIAQARTAVQMVNSGIHEIEVQLRALSIKRESTADFQSKTRKAVQHLGLLSGVGSVAELQTRRLILLEAMLNVMEEMMSALTKMGDDLVRAEGMQGIMQEMKSNQSKLQAAIQKDESEGHYF
;
A
#
# COMPACT_ATOMS: atom_id res chain seq x y z
N MET A 1 -58.17 -6.49 -28.12
CA MET A 1 -58.02 -7.84 -28.71
C MET A 1 -57.03 -7.70 -29.87
N ASN A 2 -55.74 -7.83 -29.56
CA ASN A 2 -54.86 -8.98 -29.87
C ASN A 2 -54.52 -9.05 -31.37
N GLY A 3 -53.27 -8.97 -31.82
CA GLY A 3 -51.98 -8.81 -31.16
C GLY A 3 -50.88 -8.77 -32.24
N THR A 4 -50.11 -7.68 -32.29
CA THR A 4 -49.01 -7.46 -33.24
C THR A 4 -47.70 -7.92 -32.62
N SER A 5 -47.15 -9.04 -33.07
CA SER A 5 -45.81 -9.50 -32.67
C SER A 5 -44.77 -9.01 -33.68
N ARG A 6 -44.16 -7.86 -33.38
CA ARG A 6 -42.98 -7.32 -34.07
C ARG A 6 -41.76 -8.16 -33.68
N GLY A 7 -41.12 -8.77 -34.68
CA GLY A 7 -39.81 -9.41 -34.52
C GLY A 7 -38.75 -8.39 -34.12
N SER A 8 -38.28 -8.51 -32.89
CA SER A 8 -37.29 -7.65 -32.24
C SER A 8 -35.92 -7.81 -32.89
N ILE A 9 -35.55 -6.87 -33.77
CA ILE A 9 -34.15 -6.63 -34.11
C ILE A 9 -33.49 -6.09 -32.84
N GLY A 10 -32.70 -6.93 -32.17
CA GLY A 10 -31.92 -6.57 -30.99
C GLY A 10 -30.98 -5.43 -31.32
N ARG A 11 -31.38 -4.21 -30.95
CA ARG A 11 -30.59 -2.98 -31.03
C ARG A 11 -29.48 -3.08 -29.98
N VAL A 12 -28.30 -3.57 -30.37
CA VAL A 12 -27.12 -3.56 -29.49
C VAL A 12 -26.58 -2.13 -29.46
N MET A 13 -26.68 -1.49 -28.29
CA MET A 13 -26.10 -0.17 -28.02
C MET A 13 -24.59 -0.21 -28.27
N PHE A 14 -24.13 0.57 -29.25
CA PHE A 14 -22.74 1.02 -29.32
C PHE A 14 -22.46 1.89 -28.10
N ARG A 15 -21.68 1.38 -27.13
CA ARG A 15 -21.07 2.21 -26.08
C ARG A 15 -19.67 2.60 -26.56
N ALA A 16 -19.40 3.91 -26.58
CA ALA A 16 -18.17 4.52 -27.05
C ALA A 16 -16.90 3.95 -26.34
N PRO A 17 -15.72 4.01 -26.98
CA PRO A 17 -14.47 3.56 -26.38
C PRO A 17 -14.17 4.35 -25.11
N VAL A 18 -13.87 3.64 -24.02
CA VAL A 18 -13.45 4.25 -22.76
C VAL A 18 -12.03 4.80 -22.95
N CYS A 19 -11.89 6.13 -22.95
CA CYS A 19 -10.59 6.78 -22.89
C CYS A 19 -9.88 6.36 -21.60
N ILE A 20 -8.82 5.56 -21.74
CA ILE A 20 -7.90 5.24 -20.66
C ILE A 20 -7.07 6.49 -20.40
N ARG A 21 -7.45 7.29 -19.39
CA ARG A 21 -6.57 8.33 -18.85
C ARG A 21 -5.37 7.63 -18.20
N THR A 22 -4.19 7.89 -18.74
CA THR A 22 -2.90 7.57 -18.13
C THR A 22 -2.78 8.39 -16.85
N ILE A 23 -2.99 7.76 -15.70
CA ILE A 23 -2.58 8.33 -14.42
C ILE A 23 -1.13 7.91 -14.24
N HIS A 24 -0.20 8.85 -14.38
CA HIS A 24 1.18 8.62 -13.98
C HIS A 24 1.22 8.55 -12.46
N PRO A 25 1.65 7.41 -11.86
CA PRO A 25 1.92 7.38 -10.43
C PRO A 25 3.10 8.31 -10.18
N THR A 26 2.81 9.49 -9.63
CA THR A 26 3.82 10.36 -9.04
C THR A 26 4.49 9.59 -7.91
N ARG A 27 5.72 9.16 -8.16
CA ARG A 27 6.61 8.46 -7.24
C ARG A 27 7.00 9.41 -6.11
N PRO A 28 6.52 9.23 -4.86
CA PRO A 28 7.14 9.92 -3.74
C PRO A 28 8.46 9.19 -3.45
N PRO A 29 9.60 9.89 -3.29
CA PRO A 29 10.81 9.24 -2.82
C PRO A 29 10.56 8.76 -1.39
N VAL A 30 10.56 7.45 -1.19
CA VAL A 30 10.62 6.84 0.15
C VAL A 30 12.06 7.02 0.62
N LEU A 31 12.34 8.16 1.24
CA LEU A 31 13.61 8.39 1.92
C LEU A 31 13.61 7.52 3.18
N LEU A 32 14.47 6.51 3.21
CA LEU A 32 14.80 5.75 4.41
C LEU A 32 15.54 6.68 5.37
N ARG A 33 15.17 6.67 6.65
CA ARG A 33 16.01 7.27 7.68
C ARG A 33 17.15 6.29 7.95
N ASN A 34 18.38 6.69 7.67
CA ASN A 34 19.51 5.77 7.72
C ASN A 34 19.95 5.57 9.18
N SER A 35 20.58 4.43 9.47
CA SER A 35 21.13 4.11 10.81
C SER A 35 22.14 5.14 11.32
N GLU A 36 22.75 5.92 10.42
CA GLU A 36 23.64 7.04 10.74
C GLU A 36 22.91 8.23 11.37
N ASP A 37 21.69 8.53 10.91
CA ASP A 37 20.87 9.61 11.49
C ASP A 37 20.51 9.27 12.93
N GLN A 38 20.12 8.02 13.17
CA GLN A 38 19.79 7.51 14.51
C GLN A 38 21.01 7.58 15.46
N ARG A 39 22.20 7.18 15.01
CA ARG A 39 23.43 7.27 15.80
C ARG A 39 23.79 8.71 16.15
N THR A 40 23.63 9.63 15.19
CA THR A 40 23.90 11.06 15.39
C THR A 40 22.98 11.64 16.46
N LEU A 41 21.70 11.27 16.43
CA LEU A 41 20.70 11.71 17.42
C LEU A 41 20.97 11.14 18.80
N VAL A 42 21.25 9.84 18.90
CA VAL A 42 21.61 9.19 20.17
C VAL A 42 22.82 9.90 20.79
N ARG A 43 23.84 10.24 19.98
CA ARG A 43 24.99 11.00 20.46
C ARG A 43 24.61 12.41 20.93
N ALA A 44 23.74 13.10 20.21
CA ALA A 44 23.27 14.44 20.58
C ALA A 44 22.52 14.47 21.92
N VAL A 45 21.82 13.39 22.28
CA VAL A 45 21.17 13.20 23.58
C VAL A 45 22.19 12.80 24.66
N LEU A 46 23.09 11.85 24.35
CA LEU A 46 24.03 11.30 25.34
C LEU A 46 25.06 12.33 25.84
N VAL A 47 25.51 13.26 24.99
CA VAL A 47 26.51 14.27 25.39
C VAL A 47 26.03 15.16 26.54
N PRO A 48 24.91 15.90 26.42
CA PRO A 48 24.40 16.72 27.52
C PRO A 48 24.03 15.85 28.72
N PHE A 49 23.43 14.67 28.50
CA PHE A 49 23.10 13.75 29.58
C PHE A 49 24.33 13.36 30.42
N LYS A 50 25.42 12.96 29.77
CA LYS A 50 26.69 12.63 30.45
C LYS A 50 27.22 13.82 31.26
N ASN A 51 27.19 15.02 30.68
CA ASN A 51 27.64 16.22 31.38
C ASN A 51 26.79 16.51 32.63
N GLY A 52 25.48 16.29 32.55
CA GLY A 52 24.58 16.40 33.70
C GLY A 52 24.93 15.43 34.82
N LEU A 53 25.21 14.16 34.48
CA LEU A 53 25.63 13.16 35.46
C LEU A 53 27.01 13.44 36.05
N THR A 54 27.96 13.96 35.26
CA THR A 54 29.25 14.38 35.78
C THR A 54 29.11 15.52 36.79
N SER A 55 28.29 16.53 36.50
CA SER A 55 27.99 17.60 37.46
C SER A 55 27.31 17.08 38.73
N PHE A 56 26.39 16.13 38.59
CA PHE A 56 25.77 15.48 39.75
C PHE A 56 26.80 14.70 40.60
N ASN A 57 27.73 13.98 39.97
CA ASN A 57 28.76 13.25 40.70
C ASN A 57 29.70 14.20 41.46
N HIS A 58 30.15 15.29 40.82
CA HIS A 58 30.93 16.33 41.50
C HIS A 58 30.15 16.99 42.65
N LEU A 59 28.84 17.19 42.49
CA LEU A 59 27.98 17.65 43.57
C LEU A 59 28.04 16.69 44.76
N SER A 60 27.91 15.38 44.54
CA SER A 60 28.03 14.38 45.61
C SER A 60 29.39 14.40 46.30
N GLU A 61 30.48 14.59 45.55
CA GLU A 61 31.84 14.73 46.11
C GLU A 61 31.98 15.99 46.98
N MET A 62 31.44 17.13 46.53
CA MET A 62 31.45 18.35 47.32
C MET A 62 30.65 18.20 48.60
N LEU A 63 29.46 17.58 48.54
CA LEU A 63 28.63 17.34 49.72
C LEU A 63 29.33 16.44 50.75
N LEU A 64 30.12 15.46 50.31
CA LEU A 64 30.95 14.62 51.21
C LEU A 64 32.04 15.40 51.96
N SER A 65 32.43 16.56 51.44
CA SER A 65 33.46 17.42 52.05
C SER A 65 32.91 18.52 52.95
N VAL A 66 31.57 18.61 53.08
CA VAL A 66 30.91 19.59 53.96
C VAL A 66 30.80 19.01 55.37
N ASP A 67 31.37 19.74 56.34
CA ASP A 67 31.34 19.40 57.78
C ASP A 67 30.23 20.19 58.50
N ALA A 68 29.04 20.26 57.89
CA ALA A 68 27.90 21.02 58.38
C ALA A 68 26.58 20.58 57.72
N ASP A 69 25.49 20.58 58.50
CA ASP A 69 24.14 20.24 58.00
C ASP A 69 23.56 21.28 57.03
N ILE A 70 24.03 22.53 57.16
CA ILE A 70 23.51 23.69 56.43
C ILE A 70 24.67 24.48 55.83
N VAL A 71 24.60 24.72 54.51
CA VAL A 71 25.50 25.64 53.80
C VAL A 71 24.75 26.93 53.49
N LEU A 72 25.21 28.05 54.06
CA LEU A 72 24.60 29.37 53.89
C LEU A 72 25.19 30.13 52.69
N PRO A 73 24.40 31.02 52.06
CA PRO A 73 24.87 31.91 51.00
C PRO A 73 26.05 32.78 51.43
N GLY A 74 26.88 33.16 50.45
CA GLY A 74 28.05 34.03 50.67
C GLY A 74 29.34 33.29 51.00
N SER A 75 29.30 31.95 51.04
CA SER A 75 30.49 31.10 51.12
C SER A 75 30.87 30.54 49.74
N GLN A 76 32.16 30.31 49.52
CA GLN A 76 32.63 29.66 48.28
C GLN A 76 32.04 28.26 48.11
N THR A 77 31.83 27.53 49.21
CA THR A 77 31.21 26.21 49.22
C THR A 77 29.77 26.27 48.70
N PHE A 78 28.99 27.25 49.13
CA PHE A 78 27.63 27.47 48.63
C PHE A 78 27.65 27.72 47.12
N ASP A 79 28.49 28.64 46.66
CA ASP A 79 28.54 29.02 45.24
C ASP A 79 28.97 27.85 44.35
N ASN A 80 29.96 27.06 44.78
CA ASN A 80 30.43 25.87 44.05
C ASN A 80 29.35 24.80 43.95
N ILE A 81 28.70 24.44 45.07
CA ILE A 81 27.60 23.48 45.09
C ILE A 81 26.46 23.95 44.19
N ARG A 82 26.09 25.22 44.33
CA ARG A 82 25.01 25.81 43.56
C ARG A 82 25.31 25.81 42.06
N GLN A 83 26.56 26.07 41.68
CA GLN A 83 26.99 26.03 40.29
C GLN A 83 26.87 24.63 39.68
N GLU A 84 27.26 23.57 40.40
CA GLU A 84 27.10 22.20 39.88
C GLU A 84 25.62 21.78 39.78
N ILE A 85 24.76 22.23 40.71
CA ILE A 85 23.31 22.04 40.60
C ILE A 85 22.75 22.72 39.35
N LEU A 86 23.15 23.96 39.07
CA LEU A 86 22.71 24.68 37.88
C LEU A 86 23.17 24.00 36.59
N LYS A 87 24.43 23.55 36.54
CA LYS A 87 24.97 22.80 35.39
C LYS A 87 24.21 21.49 35.18
N MET A 88 24.03 20.71 36.25
CA MET A 88 23.27 19.47 36.22
C MET A 88 21.87 19.71 35.65
N ASN A 89 21.10 20.65 36.21
CA ASN A 89 19.74 20.94 35.76
C ASN A 89 19.71 21.32 34.28
N MET A 90 20.54 22.29 33.88
CA MET A 90 20.63 22.76 32.50
C MET A 90 20.95 21.62 31.52
N TYR A 91 21.90 20.74 31.86
CA TYR A 91 22.30 19.65 30.97
C TYR A 91 21.26 18.53 30.87
N LEU A 92 20.56 18.20 31.97
CA LEU A 92 19.49 17.22 31.96
C LEU A 92 18.26 17.73 31.18
N GLU A 93 17.84 18.98 31.40
CA GLU A 93 16.79 19.64 30.62
C GLU A 93 17.12 19.65 29.13
N LYS A 94 18.36 20.00 28.76
CA LYS A 94 18.80 20.00 27.37
C LYS A 94 18.74 18.62 26.72
N SER A 95 19.11 17.57 27.46
CA SER A 95 19.01 16.20 26.97
C SER A 95 17.56 15.79 26.72
N GLU A 96 16.67 16.09 27.67
CA GLU A 96 15.24 15.85 27.56
C GLU A 96 14.63 16.60 26.36
N GLU A 97 15.00 17.87 26.16
CA GLU A 97 14.49 18.70 25.06
C GLU A 97 14.87 18.11 23.70
N ILE A 98 16.12 17.68 23.52
CA ILE A 98 16.59 17.06 22.28
C ILE A 98 15.82 15.77 22.01
N ALA A 99 15.69 14.90 23.02
CA ALA A 99 14.95 13.64 22.90
C ALA A 99 13.46 13.89 22.59
N SER A 100 12.85 14.92 23.20
CA SER A 100 11.44 15.27 23.00
C SER A 100 11.17 15.81 21.59
N LYS A 101 12.05 16.67 21.06
CA LYS A 101 11.98 17.15 19.68
C LYS A 101 12.08 15.99 18.68
N GLU A 102 12.96 15.04 18.96
CA GLU A 102 13.13 13.86 18.14
C GLU A 102 11.90 12.94 18.19
N LEU A 103 11.32 12.73 19.37
CA LEU A 103 10.07 11.98 19.53
C LEU A 103 8.93 12.60 18.72
N GLN A 104 8.78 13.92 18.76
CA GLN A 104 7.77 14.63 17.97
C GLN A 104 7.98 14.44 16.46
N SER A 105 9.23 14.39 16.00
CA SER A 105 9.53 14.10 14.60
C SER A 105 9.13 12.68 14.22
N LEU A 106 9.40 11.71 15.11
CA LEU A 106 9.01 10.31 14.91
C LEU A 106 7.50 10.10 14.94
N ASP A 107 6.78 10.78 15.83
CA ASP A 107 5.32 10.73 15.89
C ASP A 107 4.71 11.18 14.55
N LYS A 108 5.22 12.28 13.97
CA LYS A 108 4.82 12.77 12.63
C LYS A 108 5.18 11.80 11.52
N GLU A 109 6.35 11.18 11.57
CA GLU A 109 6.76 10.17 10.59
C GLU A 109 5.83 8.95 10.65
N THR A 110 5.53 8.43 11.84
CA THR A 110 4.61 7.30 12.04
C THR A 110 3.19 7.61 11.52
N GLU A 111 2.69 8.83 11.75
CA GLU A 111 1.42 9.30 11.19
C GLU A 111 1.45 9.30 9.66
N HIS A 112 2.47 9.93 9.07
CA HIS A 112 2.64 9.99 7.61
C HIS A 112 2.72 8.60 6.98
N LEU A 113 3.49 7.68 7.57
CA LEU A 113 3.61 6.30 7.08
C LEU A 113 2.28 5.55 7.17
N THR A 114 1.49 5.80 8.21
CA THR A 114 0.16 5.18 8.38
C THR A 114 -0.82 5.69 7.33
N VAL A 115 -0.83 7.00 7.06
CA VAL A 115 -1.63 7.59 5.96
C VAL A 115 -1.19 7.03 4.61
N THR A 116 0.12 6.93 4.37
CA THR A 116 0.68 6.39 3.14
C THR A 116 0.25 4.93 2.92
N GLN A 117 0.25 4.11 3.96
CA GLN A 117 -0.22 2.74 3.87
C GLN A 117 -1.70 2.68 3.48
N GLY A 118 -2.56 3.45 4.15
CA GLY A 118 -3.98 3.49 3.82
C GLY A 118 -4.23 3.92 2.36
N ASN A 119 -3.47 4.90 1.87
CA ASN A 119 -3.55 5.33 0.48
C ASN A 119 -3.15 4.23 -0.51
N LEU A 120 -2.06 3.51 -0.23
CA LEU A 120 -1.59 2.40 -1.09
C LEU A 120 -2.56 1.22 -1.07
N GLU A 121 -3.10 0.85 0.09
CA GLU A 121 -4.12 -0.19 0.21
C GLU A 121 -5.40 0.18 -0.56
N SER A 122 -5.83 1.44 -0.47
CA SER A 122 -6.98 1.92 -1.22
C SER A 122 -6.73 1.87 -2.73
N GLN A 123 -5.54 2.27 -3.20
CA GLN A 123 -5.16 2.18 -4.61
C GLN A 123 -5.10 0.74 -5.09
N LYS A 124 -4.53 -0.17 -4.29
CA LYS A 124 -4.52 -1.60 -4.60
C LYS A 124 -5.94 -2.14 -4.79
N LYS A 125 -6.84 -1.85 -3.86
CA LYS A 125 -8.24 -2.27 -3.92
C LYS A 125 -8.97 -1.73 -5.16
N GLU A 126 -8.70 -0.47 -5.54
CA GLU A 126 -9.24 0.11 -6.77
C GLU A 126 -8.73 -0.65 -8.01
N MET A 127 -7.42 -0.92 -8.09
CA MET A 127 -6.83 -1.68 -9.19
C MET A 127 -7.34 -3.11 -9.26
N GLU A 128 -7.51 -3.80 -8.14
CA GLU A 128 -8.11 -5.14 -8.07
C GLU A 128 -9.56 -5.12 -8.57
N GLY A 129 -10.34 -4.10 -8.20
CA GLY A 129 -11.69 -3.90 -8.73
C GLY A 129 -11.71 -3.69 -10.24
N ARG A 130 -10.76 -2.89 -10.77
CA ARG A 130 -10.58 -2.70 -12.22
C ARG A 130 -10.17 -3.99 -12.92
N LEU A 131 -9.27 -4.77 -12.32
CA LEU A 131 -8.82 -6.06 -12.85
C LEU A 131 -9.99 -7.04 -12.95
N ALA A 132 -10.81 -7.15 -11.89
CA ALA A 132 -11.99 -8.00 -11.89
C ALA A 132 -12.96 -7.61 -13.02
N ASN A 133 -13.25 -6.31 -13.17
CA ASN A 133 -14.11 -5.81 -14.23
C ASN A 133 -13.55 -6.10 -15.64
N LEU A 134 -12.25 -5.92 -15.85
CA LEU A 134 -11.59 -6.24 -17.14
C LEU A 134 -11.67 -7.73 -17.45
N ASN A 135 -11.49 -8.61 -16.46
CA ASN A 135 -11.62 -10.05 -16.64
C ASN A 135 -13.05 -10.44 -17.02
N THR A 136 -14.07 -9.90 -16.35
CA THR A 136 -15.49 -10.13 -16.71
C THR A 136 -15.80 -9.66 -18.13
N GLN A 137 -15.31 -8.48 -18.53
CA GLN A 137 -15.48 -7.99 -19.90
C GLN A 137 -14.80 -8.89 -20.93
N MET A 138 -13.57 -9.34 -20.63
CA MET A 138 -12.83 -10.24 -21.50
C MET A 138 -13.53 -11.61 -21.66
N GLU A 139 -14.09 -12.17 -20.59
CA GLU A 139 -14.91 -13.38 -20.64
C GLU A 139 -16.15 -13.19 -21.50
N GLY A 140 -16.84 -12.05 -21.34
CA GLY A 140 -17.96 -11.67 -22.19
C GLY A 140 -17.56 -11.60 -23.68
N HIS A 141 -16.45 -10.93 -24.00
CA HIS A 141 -15.93 -10.88 -25.36
C HIS A 141 -15.57 -12.26 -25.93
N ARG A 142 -14.99 -13.16 -25.12
CA ARG A 142 -14.68 -14.54 -25.53
C ARG A 142 -15.95 -15.35 -25.81
N ALA A 143 -16.97 -15.22 -24.97
CA ALA A 143 -18.26 -15.89 -25.18
C ALA A 143 -18.92 -15.40 -26.48
N THR A 144 -18.92 -14.09 -26.72
CA THR A 144 -19.45 -13.51 -27.96
C THR A 144 -18.64 -13.92 -29.19
N LEU A 145 -17.31 -13.90 -29.12
CA LEU A 145 -16.43 -14.39 -30.19
C LEU A 145 -16.75 -15.84 -30.54
N ASN A 146 -16.88 -16.72 -29.55
CA ASN A 146 -17.22 -18.13 -29.76
C ASN A 146 -18.55 -18.29 -30.49
N ASN A 147 -19.57 -17.49 -30.15
CA ASN A 147 -20.86 -17.50 -30.83
C ASN A 147 -20.72 -17.06 -32.30
N TYR A 148 -20.00 -15.97 -32.57
CA TYR A 148 -19.79 -15.49 -33.94
C TYR A 148 -18.93 -16.44 -34.78
N SER A 149 -17.92 -17.07 -34.20
CA SER A 149 -17.10 -18.08 -34.89
C SER A 149 -17.93 -19.31 -35.27
N LYS A 150 -18.81 -19.80 -34.38
CA LYS A 150 -19.75 -20.89 -34.69
C LYS A 150 -20.75 -20.51 -35.79
N ALA A 151 -21.26 -19.28 -35.75
CA ALA A 151 -22.16 -18.76 -36.79
C ALA A 151 -21.43 -18.66 -38.15
N LEU A 152 -20.21 -18.13 -38.16
CA LEU A 152 -19.36 -18.05 -39.36
C LEU A 152 -19.07 -19.44 -39.94
N GLU A 153 -18.77 -20.44 -39.11
CA GLU A 153 -18.52 -21.81 -39.57
C GLU A 153 -19.78 -22.46 -40.16
N THR A 154 -20.93 -22.21 -39.55
CA THR A 154 -22.23 -22.65 -40.07
C THR A 154 -22.51 -22.00 -41.41
N GLU A 155 -22.29 -20.70 -41.53
CA GLU A 155 -22.54 -19.96 -42.77
C GLU A 155 -21.56 -20.33 -43.89
N ARG A 156 -20.30 -20.65 -43.56
CA ARG A 156 -19.35 -21.25 -44.51
C ARG A 156 -19.80 -22.60 -45.05
N ARG A 157 -20.51 -23.40 -44.26
CA ARG A 157 -21.09 -24.68 -44.72
C ARG A 157 -22.31 -24.42 -45.61
N ASN A 158 -23.17 -23.47 -45.23
CA ASN A 158 -24.33 -23.05 -46.01
C ASN A 158 -23.91 -22.52 -47.39
N LEU A 159 -22.94 -21.61 -47.44
CA LEU A 159 -22.42 -21.05 -48.69
C LEU A 159 -21.88 -22.16 -49.61
N ARG A 160 -21.10 -23.11 -49.08
CA ARG A 160 -20.59 -24.26 -49.85
C ARG A 160 -21.74 -25.10 -50.42
N SER A 161 -22.77 -25.34 -49.62
CA SER A 161 -23.96 -26.06 -50.07
C SER A 161 -24.69 -25.30 -51.18
N ALA A 162 -24.93 -24.00 -51.00
CA ALA A 162 -25.60 -23.15 -51.97
C ALA A 162 -24.82 -23.04 -53.29
N GLN A 163 -23.49 -22.91 -53.22
CA GLN A 163 -22.61 -22.93 -54.40
C GLN A 163 -22.65 -24.28 -55.13
N SER A 164 -22.65 -25.40 -54.41
CA SER A 164 -22.80 -26.73 -55.01
C SER A 164 -24.15 -26.85 -55.72
N THR A 165 -25.23 -26.42 -55.07
CA THR A 165 -26.59 -26.42 -55.66
C THR A 165 -26.68 -25.52 -56.89
N LEU A 166 -26.09 -24.32 -56.84
CA LEU A 166 -26.04 -23.40 -57.98
C LEU A 166 -25.26 -24.01 -59.15
N ASN A 167 -24.14 -24.69 -58.88
CA ASN A 167 -23.35 -25.38 -59.91
C ASN A 167 -24.14 -26.54 -60.53
N ASP A 168 -24.83 -27.34 -59.72
CA ASP A 168 -25.68 -28.44 -60.21
C ASP A 168 -26.84 -27.91 -61.07
N MET A 169 -27.47 -26.80 -60.67
CA MET A 169 -28.53 -26.15 -61.45
C MET A 169 -28.03 -25.56 -62.75
N ARG A 170 -26.84 -24.93 -62.75
CA ARG A 170 -26.19 -24.43 -63.98
C ARG A 170 -25.85 -25.58 -64.93
N HIS A 171 -25.28 -26.66 -64.40
CA HIS A 171 -24.93 -27.83 -65.21
C HIS A 171 -26.17 -28.45 -65.86
N LYS A 172 -27.26 -28.62 -65.09
CA LYS A 172 -28.53 -29.13 -65.61
C LYS A 172 -29.21 -28.18 -66.59
N ARG A 173 -29.06 -26.86 -66.44
CA ARG A 173 -29.54 -25.86 -67.42
C ARG A 173 -28.79 -26.02 -68.75
N ASP A 174 -27.47 -26.09 -68.69
CA ASP A 174 -26.60 -26.18 -69.87
C ASP A 174 -26.80 -27.54 -70.60
N GLU A 175 -27.17 -28.59 -69.85
CA GLU A 175 -27.51 -29.92 -70.39
C GLU A 175 -28.95 -29.97 -70.96
N ALA A 176 -29.91 -29.27 -70.34
CA ALA A 176 -31.30 -29.17 -70.80
C ALA A 176 -31.46 -28.32 -72.08
N GLU A 177 -30.47 -27.50 -72.44
CA GLU A 177 -30.45 -26.76 -73.70
C GLU A 177 -30.21 -27.68 -74.93
N LYS A 178 -29.81 -28.94 -74.72
CA LYS A 178 -29.60 -29.94 -75.79
C LYS A 178 -30.60 -31.11 -75.82
N LEU A 179 -31.42 -31.32 -74.80
CA LEU A 179 -32.36 -32.45 -74.72
C LEU A 179 -33.70 -32.06 -74.08
N ARG A 180 -34.78 -32.22 -74.85
CA ARG A 180 -36.16 -32.06 -74.38
C ARG A 180 -36.52 -33.25 -73.45
N ASN A 181 -36.99 -32.92 -72.25
CA ASN A 181 -37.52 -33.80 -71.18
C ASN A 181 -36.48 -34.47 -70.26
N ILE A 182 -35.92 -33.72 -69.30
CA ILE A 182 -35.45 -34.32 -68.05
C ILE A 182 -35.90 -33.42 -66.88
N GLY A 183 -36.67 -34.01 -65.95
CA GLY A 183 -37.14 -33.34 -64.74
C GLY A 183 -35.99 -33.07 -63.79
N ILE A 184 -35.73 -31.78 -63.54
CA ILE A 184 -34.68 -31.32 -62.63
C ILE A 184 -35.16 -31.53 -61.19
N GLY A 185 -34.67 -32.58 -60.52
CA GLY A 185 -34.84 -32.77 -59.08
C GLY A 185 -33.92 -31.86 -58.25
N MET A 186 -34.45 -31.27 -57.17
CA MET A 186 -33.72 -30.45 -56.19
C MET A 186 -33.56 -31.16 -54.84
N MET A 187 -32.47 -30.85 -54.13
CA MET A 187 -32.13 -31.42 -52.84
C MET A 187 -32.43 -30.47 -51.67
N PHE A 188 -32.86 -31.05 -50.55
CA PHE A 188 -33.18 -30.40 -49.29
C PHE A 188 -31.93 -30.29 -48.39
N VAL A 189 -31.71 -29.13 -47.77
CA VAL A 189 -30.66 -28.91 -46.76
C VAL A 189 -31.32 -28.50 -45.44
N PRO A 190 -31.23 -29.28 -44.36
CA PRO A 190 -31.88 -28.93 -43.11
C PRO A 190 -30.97 -28.09 -42.20
N PHE A 191 -31.62 -27.21 -41.44
CA PHE A 191 -31.16 -26.45 -40.26
C PHE A 191 -30.48 -25.10 -40.51
N GLY A 192 -31.28 -24.02 -40.40
CA GLY A 192 -30.73 -22.67 -40.24
C GLY A 192 -31.65 -21.45 -40.40
N GLY A 193 -32.97 -21.60 -40.46
CA GLY A 193 -33.91 -20.46 -40.48
C GLY A 193 -34.81 -20.46 -41.70
N TRP A 194 -36.07 -20.06 -41.51
CA TRP A 194 -37.09 -20.05 -42.56
C TRP A 194 -36.63 -19.18 -43.74
N ILE A 195 -36.28 -19.81 -44.85
CA ILE A 195 -36.20 -19.18 -46.17
C ILE A 195 -37.24 -19.88 -47.02
N ALA A 196 -38.08 -19.10 -47.69
CA ALA A 196 -39.24 -19.54 -48.43
C ALA A 196 -38.86 -20.59 -49.50
N ALA A 197 -38.96 -21.86 -49.13
CA ALA A 197 -38.97 -22.98 -50.06
C ALA A 197 -40.36 -23.03 -50.72
N SER A 198 -40.64 -22.11 -51.64
CA SER A 198 -41.80 -22.22 -52.51
C SER A 198 -41.36 -22.75 -53.87
N VAL A 199 -41.24 -24.07 -53.99
CA VAL A 199 -41.68 -24.83 -55.18
C VAL A 199 -42.11 -26.22 -54.72
N MET A 200 -43.43 -26.44 -54.60
CA MET A 200 -44.05 -27.77 -54.54
C MET A 200 -44.08 -28.41 -55.92
N ILE A 201 -44.01 -29.74 -55.96
CA ILE A 201 -44.19 -30.57 -57.15
C ILE A 201 -45.64 -30.44 -57.64
N GLY A 202 -45.83 -29.91 -58.85
CA GLY A 202 -47.07 -29.97 -59.60
C GLY A 202 -46.81 -30.58 -60.97
N ILE A 203 -47.46 -31.72 -61.27
CA ILE A 203 -47.44 -32.33 -62.59
C ILE A 203 -48.16 -31.37 -63.55
N GLY A 204 -47.46 -30.83 -64.55
CA GLY A 204 -48.14 -30.06 -65.61
C GLY A 204 -47.23 -29.15 -66.40
N GLN A 205 -47.21 -29.39 -67.70
CA GLN A 205 -46.53 -28.61 -68.73
C GLN A 205 -46.92 -27.12 -68.72
N LYS A 206 -45.96 -26.26 -68.37
CA LYS A 206 -45.59 -24.99 -69.01
C LYS A 206 -44.49 -24.33 -68.18
N ASP A 207 -43.82 -23.36 -68.77
CA ASP A 207 -42.77 -22.52 -68.19
C ASP A 207 -41.34 -23.01 -68.40
N LEU A 208 -40.88 -22.83 -69.64
CA LEU A 208 -39.47 -22.57 -69.96
C LEU A 208 -38.95 -21.26 -69.28
N ASP A 209 -39.83 -20.48 -68.65
CA ASP A 209 -39.47 -19.37 -67.75
C ASP A 209 -38.95 -19.85 -66.37
N SER A 210 -39.07 -21.13 -66.04
CA SER A 210 -38.85 -21.65 -64.69
C SER A 210 -37.38 -21.98 -64.34
N ALA A 211 -36.48 -22.19 -65.31
CA ALA A 211 -35.08 -22.55 -65.01
C ALA A 211 -34.17 -21.34 -64.73
N SER A 212 -34.35 -20.25 -65.49
CA SER A 212 -33.58 -19.01 -65.29
C SER A 212 -33.90 -18.36 -63.94
N ASP A 213 -35.17 -18.38 -63.54
CA ASP A 213 -35.61 -17.87 -62.24
C ASP A 213 -35.07 -18.71 -61.06
N GLN A 214 -34.91 -20.02 -61.24
CA GLN A 214 -34.28 -20.89 -60.24
C GLN A 214 -32.78 -20.58 -60.09
N VAL A 215 -32.06 -20.37 -61.19
CA VAL A 215 -30.65 -19.95 -61.17
C VAL A 215 -30.48 -18.55 -60.55
N ASN A 216 -31.38 -17.61 -60.87
CA ASN A 216 -31.38 -16.27 -60.29
C ASN A 216 -31.65 -16.31 -58.78
N ARG A 217 -32.63 -17.10 -58.32
CA ARG A 217 -32.90 -17.30 -56.89
C ARG A 217 -31.72 -17.94 -56.16
N ALA A 218 -31.10 -18.96 -56.74
CA ALA A 218 -29.91 -19.60 -56.18
C ALA A 218 -28.71 -18.63 -56.11
N LYS A 219 -28.56 -17.71 -57.09
CA LYS A 219 -27.55 -16.66 -57.08
C LYS A 219 -27.79 -15.64 -55.96
N THR A 220 -29.03 -15.18 -55.78
CA THR A 220 -29.40 -14.29 -54.67
C THR A 220 -29.13 -14.92 -53.31
N GLU A 221 -29.34 -16.24 -53.18
CA GLU A 221 -29.02 -16.95 -51.94
C GLU A 221 -27.51 -17.03 -51.67
N VAL A 222 -26.69 -17.29 -52.70
CA VAL A 222 -25.23 -17.23 -52.59
C VAL A 222 -24.77 -15.83 -52.17
N GLU A 223 -25.29 -14.76 -52.78
CA GLU A 223 -24.96 -13.37 -52.44
C GLU A 223 -25.35 -13.03 -50.99
N ARG A 224 -26.49 -13.55 -50.51
CA ARG A 224 -26.94 -13.40 -49.12
C ARG A 224 -26.00 -14.13 -48.15
N CYS A 225 -25.63 -15.37 -48.45
CA CYS A 225 -24.68 -16.14 -47.66
C CYS A 225 -23.30 -15.47 -47.59
N GLU A 226 -22.80 -14.94 -48.71
CA GLU A 226 -21.54 -14.19 -48.77
C GLU A 226 -21.59 -12.92 -47.92
N THR A 227 -22.71 -12.20 -47.96
CA THR A 227 -22.93 -10.99 -47.15
C THR A 227 -22.91 -11.33 -45.65
N GLN A 228 -23.61 -12.39 -45.23
CA GLN A 228 -23.63 -12.84 -43.83
C GLN A 228 -22.26 -13.34 -43.37
N LEU A 229 -21.55 -14.10 -44.22
CA LEU A 229 -20.18 -14.55 -43.96
C LEU A 229 -19.23 -13.37 -43.75
N ARG A 230 -19.35 -12.31 -44.57
CA ARG A 230 -18.55 -11.09 -44.42
C ARG A 230 -18.84 -10.37 -43.10
N ILE A 231 -20.11 -10.25 -42.71
CA ILE A 231 -20.52 -9.66 -41.43
C ILE A 231 -19.94 -10.44 -40.25
N TYR A 232 -20.09 -11.76 -40.24
CA TYR A 232 -19.57 -12.58 -39.14
C TYR A 232 -18.04 -12.59 -39.08
N SER A 233 -17.37 -12.62 -40.23
CA SER A 233 -15.90 -12.52 -40.31
C SER A 233 -15.39 -11.20 -39.72
N GLN A 234 -16.06 -10.09 -40.04
CA GLN A 234 -15.74 -8.78 -39.47
C GLN A 234 -15.94 -8.76 -37.94
N GLN A 235 -17.04 -9.34 -37.44
CA GLN A 235 -17.31 -9.41 -36.00
C GLN A 235 -16.26 -10.25 -35.26
N VAL A 236 -15.86 -11.41 -35.81
CA VAL A 236 -14.77 -12.23 -35.25
C VAL A 236 -13.50 -11.39 -35.09
N SER A 237 -13.08 -10.69 -36.15
CA SER A 237 -11.89 -9.82 -36.11
C SER A 237 -12.01 -8.70 -35.07
N VAL A 238 -13.18 -8.08 -34.93
CA VAL A 238 -13.44 -7.04 -33.91
C VAL A 238 -13.28 -7.58 -32.50
N TYR A 239 -13.90 -8.73 -32.19
CA TYR A 239 -13.83 -9.30 -30.85
C TYR A 239 -12.44 -9.88 -30.52
N GLU A 240 -11.71 -10.39 -31.49
CA GLU A 240 -10.30 -10.76 -31.33
C GLU A 240 -9.44 -9.54 -30.93
N ALA A 241 -9.64 -8.41 -31.60
CA ALA A 241 -8.95 -7.16 -31.27
C ALA A 241 -9.31 -6.66 -29.85
N LEU A 242 -10.59 -6.72 -29.46
CA LEU A 242 -11.04 -6.36 -28.11
C LEU A 242 -10.42 -7.25 -27.02
N ILE A 243 -10.32 -8.57 -27.27
CA ILE A 243 -9.66 -9.50 -26.35
C ILE A 243 -8.17 -9.20 -26.23
N ALA A 244 -7.49 -8.88 -27.34
CA ALA A 244 -6.09 -8.50 -27.33
C ALA A 244 -5.85 -7.23 -26.51
N GLN A 245 -6.67 -6.19 -26.71
CA GLN A 245 -6.62 -4.96 -25.91
C GLN A 245 -6.88 -5.23 -24.42
N ALA A 246 -7.90 -6.03 -24.09
CA ALA A 246 -8.22 -6.40 -22.72
C ALA A 246 -7.07 -7.16 -22.04
N ARG A 247 -6.39 -8.07 -22.77
CA ARG A 247 -5.19 -8.78 -22.26
C ARG A 247 -4.06 -7.81 -21.91
N THR A 248 -3.76 -6.84 -22.77
CA THR A 248 -2.74 -5.83 -22.49
C THR A 248 -3.13 -4.98 -21.28
N ALA A 249 -4.40 -4.56 -21.18
CA ALA A 249 -4.90 -3.82 -20.02
C ALA A 249 -4.78 -4.62 -18.71
N VAL A 250 -5.14 -5.90 -18.72
CA VAL A 250 -4.98 -6.82 -17.58
C VAL A 250 -3.51 -6.92 -17.16
N GLN A 251 -2.60 -7.08 -18.12
CA GLN A 251 -1.16 -7.13 -17.82
C GLN A 251 -0.66 -5.84 -17.17
N MET A 252 -1.03 -4.67 -17.70
CA MET A 252 -0.65 -3.39 -17.11
C MET A 252 -1.17 -3.20 -15.68
N VAL A 253 -2.44 -3.55 -15.44
CA VAL A 253 -3.04 -3.46 -14.09
C VAL A 253 -2.35 -4.42 -13.12
N ASN A 254 -2.06 -5.66 -13.55
CA ASN A 254 -1.31 -6.62 -12.72
C ASN A 254 0.09 -6.13 -12.37
N SER A 255 0.81 -5.53 -13.33
CA SER A 255 2.12 -4.92 -13.06
C SER A 255 2.01 -3.77 -12.05
N GLY A 256 0.97 -2.94 -12.17
CA GLY A 256 0.71 -1.86 -11.21
C GLY A 256 0.39 -2.37 -9.80
N ILE A 257 -0.44 -3.42 -9.67
CA ILE A 257 -0.72 -4.08 -8.39
C ILE A 257 0.59 -4.61 -7.78
N HIS A 258 1.41 -5.28 -8.58
CA HIS A 258 2.70 -5.81 -8.10
C HIS A 258 3.64 -4.70 -7.60
N GLU A 259 3.69 -3.56 -8.31
CA GLU A 259 4.47 -2.40 -7.87
C GLU A 259 3.97 -1.87 -6.52
N ILE A 260 2.66 -1.73 -6.33
CA ILE A 260 2.06 -1.31 -5.05
C ILE A 260 2.39 -2.33 -3.94
N GLU A 261 2.37 -3.63 -4.23
CA GLU A 261 2.75 -4.67 -3.26
C GLU A 261 4.22 -4.59 -2.83
N VAL A 262 5.13 -4.26 -3.76
CA VAL A 262 6.53 -4.00 -3.44
C VAL A 262 6.64 -2.77 -2.55
N GLN A 263 5.91 -1.68 -2.86
CA GLN A 263 5.90 -0.47 -2.04
C GLN A 263 5.33 -0.72 -0.64
N LEU A 264 4.23 -1.48 -0.51
CA LEU A 264 3.65 -1.87 0.78
C LEU A 264 4.62 -2.68 1.63
N ARG A 265 5.37 -3.62 1.04
CA ARG A 265 6.41 -4.39 1.76
C ARG A 265 7.53 -3.50 2.25
N ALA A 266 8.05 -2.62 1.40
CA ALA A 266 9.09 -1.65 1.79
C ALA A 266 8.59 -0.71 2.90
N LEU A 267 7.34 -0.25 2.79
CA LEU A 267 6.71 0.60 3.80
C LEU A 267 6.52 -0.13 5.13
N SER A 268 6.16 -1.41 5.10
CA SER A 268 6.01 -2.24 6.31
C SER A 268 7.33 -2.33 7.09
N ILE A 269 8.43 -2.63 6.40
CA ILE A 269 9.77 -2.69 7.01
C ILE A 269 10.13 -1.33 7.63
N LYS A 270 9.85 -0.23 6.92
CA LYS A 270 10.09 1.12 7.42
C LYS A 270 9.26 1.42 8.67
N ARG A 271 7.96 1.10 8.66
CA ARG A 271 7.06 1.31 9.81
C ARG A 271 7.52 0.54 11.04
N GLU A 272 7.96 -0.70 10.88
CA GLU A 272 8.47 -1.51 11.99
C GLU A 272 9.71 -0.87 12.63
N SER A 273 10.68 -0.47 11.81
CA SER A 273 11.90 0.19 12.29
C SER A 273 11.62 1.55 12.95
N THR A 274 10.76 2.38 12.34
CA THR A 274 10.36 3.68 12.91
C THR A 274 9.59 3.49 14.22
N ALA A 275 8.69 2.52 14.33
CA ALA A 275 7.92 2.25 15.54
C ALA A 275 8.80 1.74 16.70
N ASP A 276 9.76 0.85 16.41
CA ASP A 276 10.74 0.39 17.40
C ASP A 276 11.57 1.58 17.93
N PHE A 277 12.09 2.41 17.04
CA PHE A 277 12.86 3.59 17.43
C PHE A 277 12.01 4.62 18.20
N GLN A 278 10.79 4.89 17.76
CA GLN A 278 9.82 5.76 18.45
C GLN A 278 9.53 5.25 19.87
N SER A 279 9.33 3.94 20.05
CA SER A 279 9.11 3.32 21.36
C SER A 279 10.30 3.53 22.29
N LYS A 280 11.52 3.30 21.80
CA LYS A 280 12.77 3.51 22.55
C LYS A 280 12.97 4.99 22.90
N THR A 281 12.76 5.90 21.95
CA THR A 281 12.86 7.35 22.19
C THR A 281 11.82 7.83 23.19
N ARG A 282 10.59 7.30 23.14
CA ARG A 282 9.54 7.64 24.13
C ARG A 282 9.94 7.23 25.55
N LYS A 283 10.52 6.05 25.72
CA LYS A 283 11.08 5.62 27.01
C LYS A 283 12.21 6.54 27.46
N ALA A 284 13.12 6.89 26.55
CA ALA A 284 14.23 7.80 26.86
C ALA A 284 13.72 9.17 27.33
N VAL A 285 12.74 9.76 26.63
CA VAL A 285 12.08 11.02 27.03
C VAL A 285 11.47 10.90 28.42
N GLN A 286 10.73 9.82 28.70
CA GLN A 286 10.13 9.60 30.01
C GLN A 286 11.18 9.57 31.12
N HIS A 287 12.27 8.83 30.93
CA HIS A 287 13.33 8.75 31.94
C HIS A 287 14.11 10.07 32.09
N LEU A 288 14.41 10.75 30.98
CA LEU A 288 15.07 12.06 31.03
C LEU A 288 14.20 13.11 31.72
N GLY A 289 12.88 13.09 31.50
CA GLY A 289 11.94 13.98 32.19
C GLY A 289 11.91 13.75 33.70
N LEU A 290 12.04 12.50 34.18
CA LEU A 290 12.19 12.23 35.61
C LEU A 290 13.48 12.85 36.17
N LEU A 291 14.61 12.66 35.49
CA LEU A 291 15.91 13.17 35.95
C LEU A 291 15.98 14.71 35.90
N SER A 292 15.48 15.29 34.82
CA SER A 292 15.30 16.73 34.64
C SER A 292 14.44 17.33 35.75
N GLY A 293 13.32 16.66 36.10
CA GLY A 293 12.48 17.02 37.24
C GLY A 293 13.22 17.00 38.59
N VAL A 294 14.02 15.97 38.87
CA VAL A 294 14.86 15.91 40.09
C VAL A 294 15.88 17.06 40.09
N GLY A 295 16.50 17.34 38.95
CA GLY A 295 17.42 18.48 38.79
C GLY A 295 16.75 19.83 39.09
N SER A 296 15.51 20.01 38.64
CA SER A 296 14.72 21.21 38.89
C SER A 296 14.34 21.36 40.36
N VAL A 297 14.01 20.26 41.04
CA VAL A 297 13.75 20.26 42.49
C VAL A 297 15.01 20.69 43.25
N ALA A 298 16.17 20.12 42.90
CA ALA A 298 17.45 20.49 43.50
C ALA A 298 17.78 21.97 43.28
N GLU A 299 17.56 22.47 42.07
CA GLU A 299 17.75 23.87 41.72
C GLU A 299 16.90 24.80 42.58
N LEU A 300 15.61 24.47 42.74
CA LEU A 300 14.66 25.27 43.49
C LEU A 300 14.94 25.27 44.99
N GLN A 301 15.22 24.10 45.56
CA GLN A 301 15.47 23.93 47.00
C GLN A 301 16.75 24.63 47.45
N THR A 302 17.74 24.79 46.58
CA THR A 302 19.07 25.33 46.93
C THR A 302 19.26 26.82 46.66
N ARG A 303 18.21 27.55 46.25
CA ARG A 303 18.31 28.98 45.91
C ARG A 303 18.71 29.89 47.07
N ARG A 304 18.39 29.51 48.30
CA ARG A 304 18.55 30.38 49.49
C ARG A 304 19.46 29.81 50.57
N LEU A 305 19.58 28.51 50.64
CA LEU A 305 20.46 27.75 51.52
C LEU A 305 20.51 26.33 50.98
N ILE A 306 21.52 25.55 51.37
CA ILE A 306 21.61 24.13 51.01
C ILE A 306 21.51 23.34 52.32
N LEU A 307 20.47 22.52 52.43
CA LEU A 307 20.34 21.52 53.50
C LEU A 307 20.91 20.21 52.99
N LEU A 308 21.80 19.60 53.76
CA LEU A 308 22.42 18.34 53.39
C LEU A 308 21.38 17.21 53.27
N GLU A 309 20.42 17.15 54.19
CA GLU A 309 19.30 16.20 54.16
C GLU A 309 18.43 16.35 52.89
N ALA A 310 18.13 17.58 52.47
CA ALA A 310 17.38 17.81 51.23
C ALA A 310 18.17 17.31 50.00
N MET A 311 19.49 17.50 50.00
CA MET A 311 20.35 17.02 48.93
C MET A 311 20.51 15.50 48.93
N LEU A 312 20.51 14.85 50.09
CA LEU A 312 20.42 13.38 50.17
C LEU A 312 19.17 12.88 49.44
N ASN A 313 18.00 13.44 49.74
CA ASN A 313 16.75 13.04 49.11
C ASN A 313 16.80 13.21 47.58
N VAL A 314 17.34 14.33 47.10
CA VAL A 314 17.61 14.55 45.67
C VAL A 314 18.53 13.47 45.10
N MET A 315 19.58 13.08 45.83
CA MET A 315 20.51 12.05 45.38
C MET A 315 19.87 10.66 45.31
N GLU A 316 19.04 10.32 46.30
CA GLU A 316 18.27 9.07 46.30
C GLU A 316 17.27 9.00 45.14
N GLU A 317 16.53 10.09 44.89
CA GLU A 317 15.59 10.18 43.77
C GLU A 317 16.30 10.07 42.43
N MET A 318 17.43 10.77 42.25
CA MET A 318 18.26 10.69 41.05
C MET A 318 18.74 9.25 40.80
N MET A 319 19.27 8.60 41.83
CA MET A 319 19.79 7.23 41.74
C MET A 319 18.69 6.20 41.50
N SER A 320 17.51 6.40 42.08
CA SER A 320 16.33 5.61 41.81
C SER A 320 15.88 5.74 40.34
N ALA A 321 15.83 6.97 39.82
CA ALA A 321 15.48 7.23 38.42
C ALA A 321 16.50 6.63 37.44
N LEU A 322 17.81 6.73 37.72
CA LEU A 322 18.86 6.11 36.91
C LEU A 322 18.80 4.58 36.96
N THR A 323 18.47 3.98 38.10
CA THR A 323 18.30 2.54 38.21
C THR A 323 17.15 2.04 37.34
N LYS A 324 16.07 2.82 37.22
CA LYS A 324 14.93 2.51 36.33
C LYS A 324 15.28 2.56 34.84
N MET A 325 16.32 3.30 34.43
CA MET A 325 16.82 3.27 33.05
C MET A 325 17.52 1.95 32.71
N GLY A 326 17.94 1.17 33.71
CA GLY A 326 18.44 -0.21 33.54
C GLY A 326 19.79 -0.33 32.83
N ASP A 327 20.06 -1.53 32.30
CA ASP A 327 21.35 -1.90 31.70
C ASP A 327 21.70 -1.11 30.42
N ASP A 328 20.71 -0.54 29.73
CA ASP A 328 20.93 0.29 28.53
C ASP A 328 21.76 1.54 28.86
N LEU A 329 21.53 2.13 30.04
CA LEU A 329 22.32 3.23 30.54
C LEU A 329 23.77 2.81 30.84
N VAL A 330 23.95 1.66 31.48
CA VAL A 330 25.28 1.14 31.86
C VAL A 330 26.10 0.78 30.63
N ARG A 331 25.45 0.29 29.56
CA ARG A 331 26.08 -0.02 28.27
C ARG A 331 26.46 1.21 27.45
N ALA A 332 25.97 2.40 27.78
CA ALA A 332 26.35 3.61 27.09
C ALA A 332 27.80 4.02 27.42
N GLU A 333 28.54 4.40 26.38
CA GLU A 333 29.97 4.67 26.48
C GLU A 333 30.29 5.74 27.54
N GLY A 334 31.13 5.37 28.51
CA GLY A 334 31.56 6.27 29.58
C GLY A 334 30.55 6.48 30.72
N MET A 335 29.43 5.76 30.75
CA MET A 335 28.44 5.84 31.84
C MET A 335 28.71 4.88 33.00
N GLN A 336 29.34 3.74 32.74
CA GLN A 336 29.59 2.72 33.78
C GLN A 336 30.42 3.25 34.95
N GLY A 337 31.51 3.99 34.67
CA GLY A 337 32.36 4.58 35.71
C GLY A 337 31.60 5.60 36.56
N ILE A 338 30.91 6.54 35.89
CA ILE A 338 30.10 7.57 36.55
C ILE A 338 29.03 6.93 37.46
N MET A 339 28.34 5.89 36.98
CA MET A 339 27.33 5.19 37.76
C MET A 339 27.91 4.47 39.00
N GLN A 340 29.12 3.92 38.91
CA GLN A 340 29.78 3.27 40.05
C GLN A 340 30.24 4.29 41.10
N GLU A 341 30.81 5.41 40.66
CA GLU A 341 31.21 6.51 41.53
C GLU A 341 30.01 7.11 42.27
N MET A 342 28.92 7.39 41.54
CA MET A 342 27.68 7.92 42.14
C MET A 342 27.10 6.99 43.20
N LYS A 343 27.07 5.67 42.94
CA LYS A 343 26.64 4.68 43.95
C LYS A 343 27.54 4.71 45.19
N SER A 344 28.86 4.77 44.98
CA SER A 344 29.81 4.83 46.09
C SER A 344 29.64 6.11 46.92
N ASN A 345 29.47 7.25 46.25
CA ASN A 345 29.32 8.54 46.89
C ASN A 345 28.00 8.63 47.67
N GLN A 346 26.89 8.14 47.11
CA GLN A 346 25.61 8.04 47.81
C GLN A 346 25.73 7.20 49.10
N SER A 347 26.35 6.02 49.04
CA SER A 347 26.53 5.17 50.23
C SER A 347 27.39 5.83 51.30
N LYS A 348 28.45 6.56 50.90
CA LYS A 348 29.30 7.31 51.85
C LYS A 348 28.52 8.46 52.51
N LEU A 349 27.70 9.17 51.74
CA LEU A 349 26.87 10.27 52.22
C LEU A 349 25.83 9.79 53.24
N GLN A 350 25.13 8.68 52.94
CA GLN A 350 24.19 8.06 53.87
C GLN A 350 24.87 7.64 55.18
N ALA A 351 26.08 7.06 55.10
CA ALA A 351 26.84 6.65 56.28
C ALA A 351 27.32 7.83 57.14
N ALA A 352 27.68 8.96 56.51
CA ALA A 352 28.12 10.16 57.24
C ALA A 352 27.01 10.73 58.13
N ILE A 353 25.78 10.82 57.61
CA ILE A 353 24.64 11.42 58.33
C ILE A 353 24.10 10.49 59.44
N GLN A 354 24.09 9.18 59.22
CA GLN A 354 23.76 8.21 60.28
C GLN A 354 24.76 8.24 61.45
N LYS A 355 26.02 8.62 61.18
CA LYS A 355 27.05 8.72 62.21
C LYS A 355 26.82 9.96 63.09
N ASP A 356 26.48 11.11 62.51
CA ASP A 356 26.14 12.33 63.24
C ASP A 356 24.89 12.17 64.13
N GLU A 357 23.86 11.46 63.64
CA GLU A 357 22.68 11.13 64.46
C GLU A 357 23.02 10.23 65.67
N SER A 358 24.02 9.36 65.55
CA SER A 358 24.43 8.44 66.61
C SER A 358 25.33 9.09 67.68
N GLU A 359 26.11 10.10 67.31
CA GLU A 359 26.97 10.86 68.22
C GLU A 359 26.20 11.99 68.94
N GLY A 360 25.10 12.48 68.36
CA GLY A 360 24.17 13.46 68.97
C GLY A 360 23.30 12.93 70.11
N HIS A 361 23.30 11.63 70.40
CA HIS A 361 22.55 11.01 71.50
C HIS A 361 23.30 10.93 72.84
N TYR A 362 24.49 11.53 72.94
CA TYR A 362 25.25 11.67 74.18
C TYR A 362 25.43 13.14 74.61
N PHE A 363 24.34 13.91 74.73
CA PHE A 363 24.33 15.16 75.51
C PHE A 363 23.00 15.37 76.22
#